data_AF-A0A382NT34-F1
#
_entry.id   AF-A0A382NT34-F1
#
_cell.length_a   1.000
_cell.length_b   1.000
_cell.length_c   1.000
_cell.angle_alpha   90.00
_cell.angle_beta   90.00
_cell.angle_gamma   90.00
#
_symmetry.space_group_name_H-M   'P 1'
#
loop_
_entity.id
_entity.type
_entity.pdbx_description
1 polymer ?
#
loop_
_entity_poly.entity_id
_entity_poly.type
_entity_poly.pdbx_seq_one_letter_code
_entity_poly.pdbx_strand_id
1 'polypeptide(L)'
;MHAALVQTPLRSVQYLIQVRTGSVENRSLPPHTFLDAVCGALWQGEPMKPNRWIITCAVLLMGILCSYAANKSSKGQQFLWQTNSYGDDVHIIDVATHKVVGHIKVGPQPHGIAAPDDAHVVFVAIENFKGPLGELVWVDPKTYKVTHRLSIGPKPNQIACTPDGRWVYVPCNDGHYWVI
;
A
#
# COMPACT_ATOMS: atom_id res chain seq x y z
N MET A 1 9.40 -5.78 50.17
CA MET A 1 7.95 -6.04 49.98
C MET A 1 7.47 -5.20 48.81
N HIS A 2 6.52 -5.73 48.04
CA HIS A 2 5.90 -5.21 46.80
C HIS A 2 6.60 -5.52 45.47
N ALA A 3 6.36 -6.77 45.03
CA ALA A 3 6.25 -7.14 43.63
C ALA A 3 4.91 -6.64 43.07
N ALA A 4 4.90 -6.15 41.84
CA ALA A 4 3.70 -6.04 41.03
C ALA A 4 3.97 -6.75 39.69
N LEU A 5 3.43 -7.95 39.56
CA LEU A 5 3.24 -8.66 38.31
C LEU A 5 2.18 -7.92 37.50
N VAL A 6 2.53 -7.42 36.32
CA VAL A 6 1.56 -7.10 35.28
C VAL A 6 1.88 -7.98 34.08
N GLN A 7 1.08 -9.02 33.94
CA GLN A 7 1.06 -9.94 32.83
C GLN A 7 0.04 -9.38 31.82
N THR A 8 0.50 -8.98 30.64
CA THR A 8 -0.37 -8.74 29.47
C THR A 8 0.20 -9.46 28.24
N PRO A 9 -0.64 -10.17 27.47
CA PRO A 9 -0.21 -11.11 26.44
C PRO A 9 0.01 -10.44 25.07
N LEU A 10 0.89 -11.05 24.26
CA LEU A 10 1.06 -10.87 22.81
C LEU A 10 1.38 -9.44 22.33
N ARG A 11 2.67 -9.10 22.29
CA ARG A 11 3.17 -8.01 21.45
C ARG A 11 3.37 -8.53 20.03
N SER A 12 2.33 -8.46 19.20
CA SER A 12 2.55 -8.29 17.76
C SER A 12 2.85 -6.82 17.53
N VAL A 13 4.06 -6.51 17.05
CA VAL A 13 4.41 -5.14 16.67
C VAL A 13 3.77 -4.88 15.31
N GLN A 14 2.73 -4.04 15.29
CA GLN A 14 1.99 -3.70 14.08
C GLN A 14 2.71 -2.57 13.33
N TYR A 15 3.06 -2.80 12.07
CA TYR A 15 3.59 -1.76 11.18
C TYR A 15 2.63 -1.53 10.03
N LEU A 16 2.05 -0.33 9.95
CA LEU A 16 1.25 0.10 8.79
C LEU A 16 2.19 0.57 7.68
N ILE A 17 2.49 -0.30 6.72
CA ILE A 17 3.21 0.08 5.49
C ILE A 17 2.18 0.56 4.47
N GLN A 18 2.06 1.89 4.29
CA GLN A 18 1.19 2.47 3.26
C GLN A 18 1.87 2.40 1.89
N VAL A 19 1.60 1.35 1.11
CA VAL A 19 2.00 1.31 -0.30
C VAL A 19 1.02 2.16 -1.12
N ARG A 20 1.47 3.32 -1.62
CA ARG A 20 0.70 4.10 -2.61
C ARG A 20 0.96 3.53 -3.99
N THR A 21 -0.04 2.89 -4.60
CA THR A 21 0.02 2.57 -6.02
C THR A 21 -0.04 3.87 -6.83
N GLY A 22 1.00 4.14 -7.61
CA GLY A 22 1.13 5.35 -8.42
C GLY A 22 -0.04 5.51 -9.40
N SER A 23 -0.57 6.73 -9.45
CA SER A 23 -1.60 7.14 -10.41
C SER A 23 -1.04 7.13 -11.82
N VAL A 24 -1.72 6.46 -12.74
CA VAL A 24 -1.50 6.55 -14.19
C VAL A 24 -1.57 8.02 -14.61
N GLU A 25 -0.52 8.53 -15.24
CA GLU A 25 -0.54 9.84 -15.90
C GLU A 25 -1.64 9.85 -16.96
N ASN A 26 -2.72 10.56 -16.65
CA ASN A 26 -3.78 10.84 -17.60
C ASN A 26 -3.25 11.92 -18.54
N ARG A 27 -2.84 11.55 -19.76
CA ARG A 27 -2.49 12.50 -20.81
C ARG A 27 -3.75 13.30 -21.15
N SER A 28 -3.84 14.50 -20.58
CA SER A 28 -4.89 15.46 -20.87
C SER A 28 -4.81 15.87 -22.34
N LEU A 29 -5.89 15.60 -23.08
CA LEU A 29 -6.16 16.30 -24.34
C LEU A 29 -6.36 17.80 -24.03
N PRO A 30 -5.95 18.72 -24.93
CA PRO A 30 -6.01 20.15 -24.67
C PRO A 30 -7.45 20.62 -24.39
N PRO A 31 -7.65 21.56 -23.44
CA PRO A 31 -8.96 21.86 -22.85
C PRO A 31 -9.92 22.67 -23.74
N HIS A 32 -9.66 22.80 -25.05
CA HIS A 32 -10.37 23.77 -25.90
C HIS A 32 -11.32 23.16 -26.93
N THR A 33 -11.29 21.86 -27.22
CA THR A 33 -12.08 21.31 -28.34
C THR A 33 -13.52 20.94 -27.99
N PHE A 34 -13.86 20.75 -26.70
CA PHE A 34 -15.20 20.29 -26.33
C PHE A 34 -16.19 21.43 -26.04
N LEU A 35 -15.75 22.51 -25.38
CA LEU A 35 -16.61 23.66 -25.09
C LEU A 35 -16.98 24.45 -26.35
N ASP A 36 -16.05 24.60 -27.30
CA ASP A 36 -16.30 25.32 -28.55
C ASP A 36 -17.29 24.57 -29.45
N ALA A 37 -17.26 23.23 -29.46
CA ALA A 37 -18.21 22.40 -30.18
C ALA A 37 -19.64 22.48 -29.61
N VAL A 38 -19.76 22.62 -28.28
CA VAL A 38 -21.06 22.75 -27.60
C VAL A 38 -21.62 24.18 -27.72
N CYS A 39 -20.77 25.20 -27.64
CA CYS A 39 -21.17 26.59 -27.86
C CYS A 39 -21.62 26.83 -29.31
N GLY A 40 -20.95 26.23 -30.30
CA GLY A 40 -21.31 26.36 -31.73
C GLY A 40 -22.63 25.69 -32.10
N ALA A 41 -23.03 24.62 -31.41
CA ALA A 41 -24.29 23.91 -31.67
C ALA A 41 -25.53 24.57 -31.05
N LEU A 42 -25.34 25.49 -30.09
CA LEU A 42 -26.44 26.04 -29.28
C LEU A 42 -26.89 27.45 -29.68
N TRP A 43 -26.13 28.19 -30.49
CA TRP A 43 -26.46 29.58 -30.84
C TRP A 43 -26.65 29.78 -32.36
N GLN A 44 -27.82 29.38 -32.87
CA GLN A 44 -28.25 29.60 -34.26
C GLN A 44 -29.27 30.75 -34.36
N GLY A 45 -29.14 31.82 -33.57
CA GLY A 45 -29.92 33.06 -33.74
C GLY A 45 -31.44 33.01 -33.50
N GLU A 46 -32.03 31.84 -33.28
CA GLU A 46 -33.46 31.67 -33.03
C GLU A 46 -33.79 31.70 -31.52
N PRO A 47 -34.86 32.38 -31.09
CA PRO A 47 -35.28 32.38 -29.69
C PRO A 47 -35.58 30.94 -29.22
N MET A 48 -34.91 30.51 -28.15
CA MET A 48 -35.00 29.13 -27.68
C MET A 48 -36.41 28.78 -27.20
N LYS A 49 -37.03 27.76 -27.83
CA LYS A 49 -38.34 27.22 -27.44
C LYS A 49 -38.37 26.83 -25.94
N PRO A 50 -39.49 27.03 -25.21
CA PRO A 50 -39.58 26.84 -23.75
C PRO A 50 -39.05 25.50 -23.23
N ASN A 51 -39.18 24.43 -24.02
CA ASN A 51 -38.79 23.08 -23.60
C ASN A 51 -37.28 22.80 -23.73
N ARG A 52 -36.52 23.63 -24.46
CA ARG A 52 -35.07 23.45 -24.63
C ARG A 52 -34.29 23.75 -23.34
N TRP A 53 -34.75 24.71 -22.54
CA TRP A 53 -34.12 25.10 -21.28
C TRP A 53 -34.09 23.95 -20.26
N ILE A 54 -35.17 23.15 -20.21
CA ILE A 54 -35.29 22.01 -19.31
C ILE A 54 -34.28 20.92 -19.68
N ILE A 55 -34.11 20.65 -20.98
CA ILE A 55 -33.18 19.64 -21.48
C ILE A 55 -31.73 20.05 -21.21
N THR A 56 -31.38 21.31 -21.46
CA THR A 56 -30.03 21.83 -21.19
C THR A 56 -29.69 21.81 -19.70
N CYS A 57 -30.62 22.25 -18.84
CA CYS A 57 -30.42 22.19 -17.39
C CYS A 57 -30.33 20.76 -16.86
N ALA A 58 -31.12 19.83 -17.41
CA ALA A 58 -31.07 18.41 -17.03
C ALA A 58 -29.73 17.75 -17.40
N VAL A 59 -29.18 18.04 -18.59
CA VAL A 59 -27.87 17.52 -19.02
C VAL A 59 -26.74 18.10 -18.17
N LEU A 60 -26.79 19.39 -17.85
CA LEU A 60 -25.80 20.02 -16.95
C LEU A 60 -25.87 19.44 -15.54
N LEU A 61 -27.06 19.28 -14.98
CA LEU A 61 -27.27 18.65 -13.67
C LEU A 61 -26.79 17.20 -13.67
N MET A 62 -27.04 16.44 -14.75
CA MET A 62 -26.57 15.06 -14.88
C MET A 62 -25.04 14.98 -14.99
N GLY A 63 -24.40 15.90 -15.71
CA GLY A 63 -22.94 16.00 -15.79
C GLY A 63 -22.28 16.34 -14.46
N ILE A 64 -22.89 17.25 -13.69
CA ILE A 64 -22.43 17.63 -12.34
C ILE A 64 -22.61 16.46 -11.36
N LEU A 65 -23.75 15.76 -11.40
CA LEU A 65 -24.01 14.58 -10.57
C LEU A 65 -23.07 13.41 -10.91
N CYS A 66 -22.77 13.19 -12.19
CA CYS A 66 -21.84 12.15 -12.62
C CYS A 66 -20.40 12.47 -12.17
N SER A 67 -20.00 13.74 -12.24
CA SER A 67 -18.70 14.21 -11.74
C SER A 67 -18.59 14.12 -10.20
N TYR A 68 -19.68 14.39 -9.48
CA TYR A 68 -19.72 14.27 -8.02
C TYR A 68 -19.63 12.80 -7.57
N ALA A 69 -20.29 11.88 -8.28
CA ALA A 69 -20.19 10.44 -8.03
C ALA A 69 -18.78 9.90 -8.33
N ALA A 70 -18.10 10.43 -9.35
CA ALA A 70 -16.73 10.07 -9.69
C ALA A 70 -15.69 10.60 -8.67
N ASN A 71 -16.03 11.67 -7.94
CA ASN A 71 -15.10 12.34 -7.02
C ASN A 71 -15.25 11.91 -5.55
N LYS A 72 -15.88 10.76 -5.29
CA LYS A 72 -15.82 10.11 -3.98
C LYS A 72 -14.39 9.61 -3.78
N SER A 73 -13.53 10.53 -3.31
CA SER A 73 -12.11 10.37 -2.96
C SER A 73 -11.76 8.92 -2.66
N SER A 74 -11.21 8.21 -3.65
CA SER A 74 -10.44 7.00 -3.37
C SER A 74 -9.20 7.46 -2.62
N LYS A 75 -9.27 7.48 -1.28
CA LYS A 75 -8.05 7.17 -0.54
C LYS A 75 -7.64 5.82 -1.12
N GLY A 76 -6.57 5.82 -1.93
CA GLY A 76 -6.11 4.63 -2.65
C GLY A 76 -6.13 3.44 -1.71
N GLN A 77 -6.60 2.29 -2.18
CA GLN A 77 -6.79 1.11 -1.35
C GLN A 77 -5.52 0.86 -0.52
N GLN A 78 -5.66 0.88 0.81
CA GLN A 78 -4.54 0.74 1.72
C GLN A 78 -4.50 -0.69 2.23
N PHE A 79 -3.31 -1.26 2.21
CA PHE A 79 -3.05 -2.59 2.75
C PHE A 79 -2.11 -2.49 3.94
N LEU A 80 -2.39 -3.27 4.97
CA LEU A 80 -1.50 -3.54 6.10
C LEU A 80 -0.82 -4.88 5.83
N TRP A 81 0.50 -4.92 5.97
CA TRP A 81 1.27 -6.15 5.85
C TRP A 81 1.70 -6.60 7.24
N GLN A 82 1.35 -7.83 7.62
CA GLN A 82 1.63 -8.36 8.94
C GLN A 82 2.38 -9.67 8.84
N THR A 83 3.57 -9.73 9.43
CA THR A 83 4.35 -10.96 9.56
C THR A 83 3.66 -11.93 10.52
N ASN A 84 3.60 -13.20 10.13
CA ASN A 84 3.06 -14.28 10.96
C ASN A 84 4.22 -15.10 11.56
N SER A 85 4.75 -14.66 12.70
CA SER A 85 5.98 -15.24 13.28
C SER A 85 5.86 -16.68 13.79
N TYR A 86 4.64 -17.22 13.88
CA TYR A 86 4.43 -18.65 14.16
C TYR A 86 4.21 -19.49 12.89
N GLY A 87 4.02 -18.84 11.74
CA GLY A 87 3.80 -19.46 10.44
C GLY A 87 4.99 -19.29 9.50
N ASP A 88 4.68 -19.14 8.22
CA ASP A 88 5.62 -19.07 7.10
C ASP A 88 5.31 -17.94 6.09
N ASP A 89 4.43 -17.01 6.49
CA ASP A 89 3.83 -16.03 5.59
C ASP A 89 3.68 -14.62 6.17
N VAL A 90 3.41 -13.68 5.26
CA VAL A 90 2.96 -12.32 5.56
C VAL A 90 1.52 -12.17 5.11
N HIS A 91 0.63 -11.74 6.00
CA HIS A 91 -0.76 -11.45 5.68
C HIS A 91 -0.89 -10.06 5.06
N ILE A 92 -1.70 -9.98 4.01
CA ILE A 92 -2.13 -8.71 3.41
C ILE A 92 -3.54 -8.44 3.92
N ILE A 93 -3.70 -7.36 4.66
CA ILE A 93 -4.97 -6.98 5.30
C ILE A 93 -5.48 -5.71 4.64
N ASP A 94 -6.68 -5.75 4.09
CA ASP A 94 -7.34 -4.55 3.60
C ASP A 94 -7.76 -3.68 4.78
N VAL A 95 -7.24 -2.44 4.82
CA VAL A 95 -7.42 -1.54 5.96
C VAL A 95 -8.86 -1.02 6.06
N ALA A 96 -9.61 -0.97 4.97
CA ALA A 96 -10.99 -0.50 4.99
C ALA A 96 -11.95 -1.55 5.57
N THR A 97 -11.67 -2.83 5.31
CA THR A 97 -12.55 -3.95 5.67
C THR A 97 -12.04 -4.78 6.84
N HIS A 98 -10.77 -4.58 7.24
CA HIS A 98 -10.05 -5.37 8.25
C HIS A 98 -9.98 -6.87 7.93
N LYS A 99 -10.09 -7.23 6.65
CA LYS A 99 -10.05 -8.62 6.20
C LYS A 99 -8.68 -8.96 5.64
N VAL A 100 -8.22 -10.18 5.91
CA VAL A 100 -7.08 -10.76 5.18
C VAL A 100 -7.54 -11.01 3.75
N VAL A 101 -6.83 -10.40 2.79
CA VAL A 101 -7.12 -10.48 1.35
C VAL A 101 -6.00 -11.19 0.58
N GLY A 102 -4.91 -11.56 1.25
CA GLY A 102 -3.80 -12.27 0.63
C GLY A 102 -2.78 -12.78 1.65
N HIS A 103 -1.95 -13.71 1.19
CA HIS A 103 -0.86 -14.33 1.94
C HIS A 103 0.38 -14.39 1.06
N ILE A 104 1.53 -13.98 1.58
CA ILE A 104 2.82 -14.02 0.89
C ILE A 104 3.71 -15.03 1.59
N LYS A 105 4.04 -16.14 0.91
CA LYS A 105 4.95 -17.15 1.45
C LYS A 105 6.38 -16.62 1.40
N VAL A 106 6.99 -16.41 2.57
CA VAL A 106 8.33 -15.80 2.71
C VAL A 106 9.33 -16.74 3.38
N GLY A 107 8.86 -17.77 4.08
CA GLY A 107 9.72 -18.71 4.82
C GLY A 107 9.38 -18.74 6.30
N PRO A 108 9.98 -19.65 7.07
CA PRO A 108 9.54 -19.97 8.42
C PRO A 108 9.88 -18.88 9.44
N GLN A 109 8.89 -18.50 10.27
CA GLN A 109 9.03 -17.48 11.31
C GLN A 109 9.48 -16.10 10.79
N PRO A 110 8.70 -15.46 9.89
CA PRO A 110 8.93 -14.06 9.55
C PRO A 110 8.69 -13.18 10.77
N HIS A 111 9.61 -12.26 11.04
CA HIS A 111 9.56 -11.40 12.22
C HIS A 111 9.56 -9.92 11.83
N GLY A 112 10.73 -9.31 11.63
CA GLY A 112 10.84 -7.91 11.23
C GLY A 112 10.38 -7.67 9.79
N ILE A 113 9.75 -6.52 9.55
CA ILE A 113 9.35 -6.04 8.22
C ILE A 113 9.65 -4.54 8.10
N ALA A 114 10.17 -4.10 6.96
CA ALA A 114 10.44 -2.69 6.67
C ALA A 114 10.34 -2.41 5.16
N ALA A 115 10.09 -1.15 4.80
CA ALA A 115 10.03 -0.70 3.41
C ALA A 115 10.50 0.77 3.32
N PRO A 116 11.10 1.18 2.19
CA PRO A 116 11.40 2.59 1.90
C PRO A 116 10.11 3.40 1.73
N ASP A 117 10.22 4.73 1.69
CA ASP A 117 9.08 5.65 1.66
C ASP A 117 8.19 5.47 0.42
N ASP A 118 8.80 5.12 -0.72
CA ASP A 118 8.09 4.82 -1.97
C ASP A 118 7.61 3.35 -2.06
N ALA A 119 7.98 2.53 -1.07
CA ALA A 119 7.72 1.11 -0.98
C ALA A 119 7.98 0.37 -2.30
N HIS A 120 9.06 0.68 -3.02
CA HIS A 120 9.40 -0.07 -4.24
C HIS A 120 9.85 -1.52 -3.96
N VAL A 121 10.15 -1.83 -2.70
CA VAL A 121 10.49 -3.17 -2.18
C VAL A 121 10.07 -3.29 -0.71
N VAL A 122 9.76 -4.51 -0.26
CA VAL A 122 9.51 -4.80 1.16
C VAL A 122 10.55 -5.81 1.64
N PHE A 123 11.23 -5.48 2.73
CA PHE A 123 12.20 -6.35 3.38
C PHE A 123 11.52 -7.12 4.51
N VAL A 124 11.83 -8.42 4.63
CA VAL A 124 11.32 -9.28 5.71
C VAL A 124 12.49 -10.06 6.31
N ALA A 125 12.67 -9.98 7.62
CA ALA A 125 13.60 -10.84 8.35
C ALA A 125 12.93 -12.17 8.69
N ILE A 126 13.62 -13.27 8.39
CA ILE A 126 13.18 -14.64 8.65
C ILE A 126 14.07 -15.22 9.74
N GLU A 127 13.48 -15.51 10.90
CA GLU A 127 14.25 -15.97 12.07
C GLU A 127 14.79 -17.39 11.91
N ASN A 128 14.01 -18.26 11.29
CA ASN A 128 14.33 -19.68 11.08
C ASN A 128 14.84 -20.36 12.37
N PHE A 129 14.00 -20.49 13.40
CA PHE A 129 14.42 -20.96 14.72
C PHE A 129 15.09 -22.35 14.73
N LYS A 130 14.79 -23.18 13.74
CA LYS A 130 15.35 -24.53 13.60
C LYS A 130 16.70 -24.54 12.88
N GLY A 131 17.04 -23.47 12.17
CA GLY A 131 18.27 -23.36 11.42
C GLY A 131 19.40 -22.64 12.18
N PRO A 132 20.64 -22.79 11.72
CA PRO A 132 21.78 -22.09 12.28
C PRO A 132 21.81 -20.60 11.88
N LEU A 133 21.19 -20.24 10.75
CA LEU A 133 21.17 -18.90 10.17
C LEU A 133 19.73 -18.47 9.87
N GLY A 134 19.49 -17.16 9.94
CA GLY A 134 18.29 -16.54 9.40
C GLY A 134 18.50 -15.97 8.00
N GLU A 135 17.47 -15.30 7.49
CA GLU A 135 17.51 -14.68 6.17
C GLU A 135 16.94 -13.24 6.21
N LEU A 136 17.44 -12.39 5.33
CA LEU A 136 16.72 -11.21 4.85
C LEU A 136 16.10 -11.53 3.49
N VAL A 137 14.83 -11.17 3.31
CA VAL A 137 14.06 -11.47 2.09
C VAL A 137 13.52 -10.18 1.49
N TRP A 138 13.62 -10.06 0.17
CA TRP A 138 13.06 -8.96 -0.62
C TRP A 138 11.76 -9.44 -1.24
N VAL A 139 10.70 -8.67 -1.08
CA VAL A 139 9.38 -8.93 -1.63
C VAL A 139 8.97 -7.77 -2.53
N ASP A 140 8.56 -8.07 -3.75
CA ASP A 140 7.97 -7.10 -4.66
C ASP A 140 6.51 -6.81 -4.23
N PRO A 141 6.18 -5.57 -3.83
CA PRO A 141 4.85 -5.22 -3.36
C PRO A 141 3.80 -5.10 -4.46
N LYS A 142 4.18 -5.15 -5.75
CA LYS A 142 3.23 -5.18 -6.87
C LYS A 142 2.83 -6.60 -7.24
N THR A 143 3.78 -7.53 -7.17
CA THR A 143 3.55 -8.93 -7.59
C THR A 143 3.40 -9.90 -6.42
N TYR A 144 3.69 -9.45 -5.20
CA TYR A 144 3.72 -10.26 -3.98
C TYR A 144 4.66 -11.46 -4.07
N LYS A 145 5.74 -11.33 -4.84
CA LYS A 145 6.74 -12.39 -5.02
C LYS A 145 7.99 -12.06 -4.24
N VAL A 146 8.58 -13.09 -3.64
CA VAL A 146 9.95 -13.03 -3.15
C VAL A 146 10.89 -12.93 -4.34
N THR A 147 11.69 -11.86 -4.41
CA THR A 147 12.62 -11.59 -5.51
C THR A 147 14.06 -11.93 -5.16
N HIS A 148 14.42 -11.86 -3.88
CA HIS A 148 15.77 -12.14 -3.40
C HIS A 148 15.77 -12.67 -1.97
N ARG A 149 16.80 -13.45 -1.63
CA ARG A 149 17.05 -14.00 -0.29
C ARG A 149 18.54 -13.88 0.02
N LEU A 150 18.88 -13.49 1.24
CA LEU A 150 20.25 -13.43 1.71
C LEU A 150 20.33 -14.11 3.07
N SER A 151 21.14 -15.15 3.18
CA SER A 151 21.47 -15.73 4.49
C SER A 151 22.33 -14.76 5.28
N ILE A 152 21.96 -14.52 6.53
CA ILE A 152 22.62 -13.61 7.46
C ILE A 152 22.84 -14.31 8.81
N GLY A 153 23.16 -13.55 9.86
CA GLY A 153 23.33 -14.10 11.21
C GLY A 153 22.08 -14.81 11.74
N PRO A 154 22.23 -15.55 12.86
CA PRO A 154 21.14 -16.32 13.46
C PRO A 154 20.01 -15.41 13.97
N LYS A 155 18.76 -15.85 13.73
CA LYS A 155 17.54 -15.31 14.35
C LYS A 155 17.45 -13.77 14.25
N PRO A 156 17.49 -13.21 13.02
CA PRO A 156 17.32 -11.79 12.80
C PRO A 156 15.92 -11.34 13.24
N ASN A 157 15.85 -10.30 14.05
CA ASN A 157 14.59 -9.89 14.67
C ASN A 157 13.98 -8.67 13.95
N GLN A 158 13.84 -7.52 14.64
CA GLN A 158 13.27 -6.30 14.09
C GLN A 158 14.29 -5.57 13.19
N ILE A 159 13.89 -5.26 11.95
CA ILE A 159 14.72 -4.56 10.97
C ILE A 159 14.24 -3.11 10.76
N ALA A 160 15.13 -2.28 10.23
CA ALA A 160 14.82 -0.94 9.75
C ALA A 160 15.57 -0.69 8.43
N CYS A 161 14.97 0.09 7.53
CA CYS A 161 15.63 0.54 6.30
C CYS A 161 15.61 2.06 6.20
N THR A 162 16.50 2.62 5.39
CA THR A 162 16.50 4.06 5.08
C THR A 162 15.30 4.42 4.18
N PRO A 163 14.84 5.69 4.21
CA PRO A 163 13.74 6.16 3.36
C PRO A 163 13.93 5.90 1.85
N ASP A 164 15.18 5.92 1.38
CA ASP A 164 15.57 5.64 -0.01
C ASP A 164 15.78 4.15 -0.30
N GLY A 165 15.71 3.28 0.72
CA GLY A 165 15.90 1.84 0.60
C GLY A 165 17.36 1.41 0.35
N ARG A 166 18.31 2.35 0.43
CA ARG A 166 19.73 2.08 0.18
C ARG A 166 20.39 1.21 1.24
N TRP A 167 19.93 1.31 2.49
CA TRP A 167 20.49 0.56 3.61
C TRP A 167 19.41 -0.14 4.41
N VAL A 168 19.67 -1.38 4.80
CA VAL A 168 18.86 -2.15 5.75
C VAL A 168 19.73 -2.59 6.93
N TYR A 169 19.28 -2.25 8.14
CA TYR A 169 19.92 -2.63 9.39
C TYR A 169 19.21 -3.85 9.97
N VAL A 170 19.97 -4.92 10.21
CA VAL A 170 19.43 -6.21 10.65
C VAL A 170 20.19 -6.73 11.87
N PRO A 171 19.64 -6.59 13.09
CA PRO A 171 20.23 -7.16 14.29
C PRO A 171 20.00 -8.67 14.35
N CYS A 172 21.01 -9.41 14.77
CA CYS A 172 20.99 -10.87 14.95
C CYS A 172 21.18 -11.26 16.43
N ASN A 173 20.72 -12.46 16.79
CA ASN A 173 20.72 -12.94 18.18
C ASN A 173 22.07 -13.50 18.65
N ASP A 174 23.14 -13.21 17.92
CA ASP A 174 24.53 -13.48 18.29
C ASP A 174 25.28 -12.21 18.72
N GLY A 175 24.56 -11.10 18.91
CA GLY A 175 25.13 -9.80 19.28
C GLY A 175 25.74 -9.02 18.10
N HIS A 176 25.61 -9.52 16.87
CA HIS A 176 26.09 -8.85 15.66
C HIS A 176 24.91 -8.26 14.89
N TYR A 177 25.21 -7.37 13.95
CA TYR A 177 24.21 -6.82 13.02
C TYR A 177 24.79 -6.76 11.62
N TRP A 178 23.89 -6.74 10.64
CA TRP A 178 24.20 -6.55 9.24
C TRP A 178 23.74 -5.17 8.79
N VAL A 179 24.51 -4.57 7.89
CA VAL A 179 24.12 -3.39 7.12
C VAL A 179 24.26 -3.79 5.66
N ILE A 180 23.12 -3.87 4.98
CA ILE A 180 23.00 -4.36 3.60
C ILE A 180 22.58 -3.21 2.71
#